data_AF-A0A151AT08-F1
#
_entry.id   AF-A0A151AT08-F1
#
_cell.length_a   1.000
_cell.length_b   1.000
_cell.length_c   1.000
_cell.angle_alpha   90.00
_cell.angle_beta   90.00
_cell.angle_gamma   90.00
#
_symmetry.space_group_name_H-M   'P 1'
#
loop_
_entity.id
_entity.type
_entity.pdbx_description
1 polymer ?
#
loop_
_entity_poly.entity_id
_entity_poly.type
_entity_poly.pdbx_seq_one_letter_code
_entity_poly.pdbx_strand_id
1 'polypeptide(L)'
;MYYVEESHPAIIDKDMWQAVQLELERRKAFAKKYGIKKIYYATVKNPFAGRVICGYCGSVFGRKVWNSTDERLRRVIWRCNNKYKVKGKKGCENKHIDDKVLYQAFVNTFNAILENKAYFMEKWKEGLKSDNALVRYKSKQFIEILKNAKPIEKFDMDLFFSIVEKMVVFDGKKIIVGLLDGTEIEVGIE
;
A
#
# COMPACT_ATOMS: atom_id res chain seq x y z
N MET A 1 7.13 29.60 27.91
CA MET A 1 8.00 28.97 26.89
C MET A 1 7.80 29.77 25.62
N TYR A 2 8.82 30.49 25.15
CA TYR A 2 8.70 31.34 23.96
C TYR A 2 9.10 30.53 22.72
N TYR A 3 8.24 30.52 21.71
CA TYR A 3 8.52 29.98 20.39
C TYR A 3 8.70 31.17 19.45
N VAL A 4 9.90 31.33 18.87
CA VAL A 4 10.23 32.43 17.96
C VAL A 4 10.37 31.83 16.56
N GLU A 5 9.54 32.29 15.63
CA GLU A 5 9.60 31.89 14.22
C GLU A 5 10.69 32.69 13.46
N GLU A 6 11.18 32.14 12.35
CA GLU A 6 12.04 32.84 11.37
C GLU A 6 13.37 33.42 11.89
N SER A 7 13.85 32.96 13.06
CA SER A 7 15.15 33.39 13.60
C SER A 7 16.36 32.89 12.80
N HIS A 8 16.17 31.87 11.95
CA HIS A 8 17.16 31.39 11.00
C HIS A 8 16.46 30.95 9.71
N PRO A 9 17.18 30.93 8.57
CA PRO A 9 16.66 30.35 7.33
C PRO A 9 16.21 28.91 7.54
N ALA A 10 15.04 28.56 6.98
CA ALA A 10 14.52 27.22 7.07
C ALA A 10 15.36 26.25 6.21
N ILE A 11 15.67 25.07 6.74
CA ILE A 11 16.39 24.01 6.00
C ILE A 11 15.47 23.37 4.94
N ILE A 12 14.18 23.24 5.27
CA ILE A 12 13.14 22.74 4.37
C ILE A 12 11.98 23.71 4.35
N ASP A 13 11.26 23.72 3.23
CA ASP A 13 10.06 24.52 3.07
C ASP A 13 8.95 24.12 4.08
N LYS A 14 8.16 25.11 4.52
CA LYS A 14 7.10 24.91 5.52
C LYS A 14 6.02 23.95 5.02
N ASP A 15 5.70 23.97 3.73
CA ASP A 15 4.74 23.05 3.11
C ASP A 15 5.25 21.60 3.14
N MET A 16 6.54 21.41 2.85
CA MET A 16 7.19 20.10 2.95
C MET A 16 7.16 19.59 4.39
N TRP A 17 7.48 20.44 5.37
CA TRP A 17 7.43 20.06 6.78
C TRP A 17 6.02 19.66 7.21
N GLN A 18 4.99 20.43 6.82
CA GLN A 18 3.58 20.13 7.09
C GLN A 18 3.15 18.82 6.44
N ALA A 19 3.51 18.57 5.18
CA ALA A 19 3.22 17.33 4.48
C ALA A 19 3.82 16.12 5.21
N VAL A 20 5.05 16.24 5.74
CA VAL A 20 5.69 15.19 6.54
C VAL A 20 4.93 14.92 7.84
N GLN A 21 4.49 15.96 8.57
CA GLN A 21 3.70 15.76 9.79
C GLN A 21 2.40 15.00 9.49
N LEU A 22 1.67 15.42 8.45
CA LEU A 22 0.44 14.75 8.01
C LEU A 22 0.69 13.30 7.56
N GLU A 23 1.81 13.03 6.89
CA GLU A 23 2.20 11.66 6.50
C GLU A 23 2.47 10.78 7.73
N LEU A 24 3.13 11.31 8.76
CA LEU A 24 3.38 10.60 10.02
C LEU A 24 2.06 10.27 10.74
N GLU A 25 1.14 11.24 10.80
CA GLU A 25 -0.20 11.05 11.36
C GLU A 25 -1.00 10.00 10.59
N ARG A 26 -1.00 10.06 9.25
CA ARG A 26 -1.66 9.08 8.40
C ARG A 26 -1.14 7.67 8.66
N ARG A 27 0.19 7.49 8.73
CA ARG A 27 0.81 6.19 9.05
C ARG A 27 0.40 5.70 10.43
N LYS A 28 0.42 6.58 11.44
CA LYS A 28 -0.01 6.24 12.81
C LYS A 28 -1.48 5.80 12.85
N ALA A 29 -2.36 6.52 12.15
CA ALA A 29 -3.77 6.19 12.03
C ALA A 29 -3.98 4.84 11.33
N PHE A 30 -3.28 4.59 10.23
CA PHE A 30 -3.31 3.32 9.51
C PHE A 30 -2.86 2.15 10.40
N ALA A 31 -1.75 2.32 11.12
CA ALA A 31 -1.24 1.31 12.04
C ALA A 31 -2.25 0.98 13.15
N LYS A 32 -2.86 2.01 13.73
CA LYS A 32 -3.89 1.87 14.77
C LYS A 32 -5.13 1.15 14.23
N LYS A 33 -5.61 1.54 13.05
CA LYS A 33 -6.81 0.96 12.41
C LYS A 33 -6.68 -0.55 12.21
N TYR A 34 -5.52 -1.02 11.78
CA TYR A 34 -5.29 -2.43 11.45
C TYR A 34 -4.50 -3.21 12.51
N GLY A 35 -4.23 -2.60 13.68
CA GLY A 35 -3.48 -3.23 14.77
C GLY A 35 -2.04 -3.60 14.40
N ILE A 36 -1.40 -2.82 13.52
CA ILE A 36 -0.04 -3.06 13.05
C ILE A 36 0.96 -2.44 14.03
N LYS A 37 1.87 -3.25 14.57
CA LYS A 37 2.90 -2.75 15.51
C LYS A 37 3.97 -1.90 14.84
N LYS A 38 4.45 -2.27 13.65
CA LYS A 38 5.35 -1.43 12.84
C LYS A 38 4.98 -1.54 11.36
N ILE A 39 4.82 -0.39 10.71
CA ILE A 39 4.52 -0.30 9.27
C ILE A 39 5.76 -0.61 8.41
N TYR A 40 6.97 -0.41 8.95
CA TYR A 40 8.24 -0.50 8.20
C TYR A 40 8.85 -1.91 8.15
N TYR A 41 8.06 -2.97 8.35
CA TYR A 41 8.58 -4.35 8.29
C TYR A 41 8.73 -4.89 6.86
N ALA A 42 8.37 -4.09 5.86
CA ALA A 42 8.54 -4.50 4.48
C ALA A 42 10.03 -4.59 4.14
N THR A 43 10.42 -5.70 3.52
CA THR A 43 11.78 -5.96 3.05
C THR A 43 11.73 -6.44 1.62
N VAL A 44 12.88 -6.52 0.94
CA VAL A 44 12.96 -7.04 -0.43
C VAL A 44 12.34 -8.43 -0.57
N LYS A 45 12.48 -9.28 0.46
CA LYS A 45 11.92 -10.64 0.48
C LYS A 45 10.47 -10.70 0.96
N ASN A 46 9.92 -9.60 1.46
CA ASN A 46 8.58 -9.51 2.03
C ASN A 46 7.97 -8.10 1.84
N PRO A 47 7.73 -7.67 0.59
CA PRO A 47 7.35 -6.29 0.29
C PRO A 47 5.93 -5.96 0.78
N PHE A 48 5.04 -6.95 0.88
CA PHE A 48 3.65 -6.71 1.27
C PHE A 48 3.39 -6.72 2.79
N ALA A 49 4.44 -6.80 3.61
CA ALA A 49 4.32 -6.87 5.05
C ALA A 49 3.55 -5.66 5.61
N GLY A 50 2.48 -5.93 6.37
CA GLY A 50 1.66 -4.86 6.96
C GLY A 50 0.73 -4.14 5.97
N ARG A 51 0.70 -4.53 4.69
CA ARG A 51 -0.11 -3.87 3.65
C ARG A 51 -1.21 -4.75 3.08
N VAL A 52 -1.12 -6.07 3.25
CA VAL A 52 -2.19 -7.00 2.86
C VAL A 52 -3.21 -7.12 3.98
N ILE A 53 -4.45 -6.70 3.72
CA ILE A 53 -5.53 -6.62 4.69
C ILE A 53 -6.63 -7.63 4.34
N CYS A 54 -7.22 -8.25 5.36
CA CYS A 54 -8.37 -9.12 5.19
C CYS A 54 -9.63 -8.32 4.92
N GLY A 55 -10.29 -8.59 3.79
CA GLY A 55 -11.57 -7.97 3.46
C GLY A 55 -12.72 -8.29 4.43
N TYR A 56 -12.72 -9.47 5.07
CA TYR A 56 -13.79 -9.83 6.01
C TYR A 56 -13.62 -9.30 7.44
N CYS A 57 -12.45 -9.49 8.06
CA CYS A 57 -12.26 -9.16 9.47
C CYS A 57 -11.32 -7.97 9.72
N GLY A 58 -10.85 -7.31 8.66
CA GLY A 58 -9.92 -6.17 8.75
C GLY A 58 -8.52 -6.50 9.28
N SER A 59 -8.27 -7.73 9.73
CA SER A 59 -6.95 -8.13 10.24
C SER A 59 -5.93 -8.26 9.11
N VAL A 60 -4.66 -8.01 9.41
CA VAL A 60 -3.57 -8.13 8.43
C VAL A 60 -3.32 -9.60 8.05
N PHE A 61 -3.00 -9.85 6.79
CA PHE A 61 -2.49 -11.13 6.32
C PHE A 61 -1.00 -11.28 6.69
N GLY A 62 -0.61 -12.49 7.10
CA GLY A 62 0.77 -12.84 7.34
C GLY A 62 1.31 -13.77 6.25
N ARG A 63 2.54 -13.51 5.82
CA ARG A 63 3.31 -14.43 4.98
C ARG A 63 3.55 -15.75 5.71
N LYS A 64 3.29 -16.86 5.05
CA LYS A 64 3.52 -18.23 5.50
C LYS A 64 4.24 -19.01 4.40
N VAL A 65 5.12 -19.90 4.81
CA VAL A 65 5.77 -20.86 3.91
C VAL A 65 5.06 -22.19 4.10
N TRP A 66 4.59 -22.76 3.00
CA TRP A 66 4.03 -24.10 2.94
C TRP A 66 5.02 -25.03 2.23
N ASN A 67 4.93 -26.32 2.55
CA ASN A 67 5.77 -27.43 2.08
C ASN A 67 7.19 -27.46 2.68
N SER A 68 7.94 -28.49 2.27
CA SER A 68 9.28 -28.85 2.76
C SER A 68 10.35 -27.79 2.44
N THR A 69 11.55 -27.96 3.00
CA THR A 69 12.73 -27.10 2.82
C THR A 69 13.24 -27.07 1.38
N ASP A 70 12.87 -28.07 0.57
CA ASP A 70 13.21 -28.12 -0.86
C ASP A 70 12.60 -26.95 -1.62
N GLU A 71 13.46 -26.15 -2.25
CA GLU A 71 13.10 -24.94 -2.97
C GLU A 71 12.14 -25.21 -4.13
N ARG A 72 12.18 -26.39 -4.74
CA ARG A 72 11.30 -26.77 -5.87
C ARG A 72 9.84 -26.92 -5.45
N LEU A 73 9.59 -27.31 -4.20
CA LEU A 73 8.26 -27.55 -3.66
C LEU A 73 7.79 -26.42 -2.74
N ARG A 74 8.68 -25.51 -2.38
CA ARG A 74 8.41 -24.41 -1.45
C ARG A 74 7.39 -23.45 -2.03
N ARG A 75 6.26 -23.29 -1.33
CA ARG A 75 5.20 -22.33 -1.70
C ARG A 75 5.10 -21.23 -0.66
N VAL A 76 5.02 -19.99 -1.12
CA VAL A 76 4.79 -18.83 -0.26
C VAL A 76 3.36 -18.38 -0.45
N ILE A 77 2.62 -18.34 0.67
CA ILE A 77 1.23 -17.91 0.70
C ILE A 77 1.03 -16.83 1.75
N TRP A 78 -0.01 -16.03 1.57
CA TRP A 78 -0.47 -15.05 2.53
C TRP A 78 -1.81 -15.50 3.10
N ARG A 79 -1.94 -15.47 4.43
CA ARG A 79 -3.15 -15.90 5.13
C ARG A 79 -3.52 -14.89 6.20
N CYS A 80 -4.80 -14.61 6.36
CA CYS A 80 -5.33 -13.83 7.47
C CYS A 80 -4.77 -14.33 8.83
N ASN A 81 -4.13 -13.44 9.59
CA ASN A 81 -3.55 -13.79 10.89
C ASN A 81 -4.63 -14.15 11.94
N ASN A 82 -5.86 -13.65 11.78
CA ASN A 82 -6.96 -13.96 12.70
C ASN A 82 -7.57 -15.35 12.47
N LYS A 83 -7.30 -16.00 11.32
CA LYS A 83 -7.96 -17.24 10.92
C LYS A 83 -7.79 -18.38 11.94
N TYR A 84 -6.58 -18.54 12.49
CA TYR A 84 -6.25 -19.57 13.48
C TYR A 84 -5.53 -18.96 14.68
N LYS A 85 -5.91 -17.74 15.07
CA LYS A 85 -5.29 -17.03 16.19
C LYS A 85 -5.49 -17.77 17.51
N VAL A 86 -6.66 -18.40 17.68
CA VAL A 86 -6.97 -19.27 18.82
C VAL A 86 -6.97 -20.72 18.33
N LYS A 87 -6.21 -21.60 19.00
CA LYS A 87 -6.12 -23.02 18.65
C LYS A 87 -7.52 -23.65 18.67
N GLY A 88 -7.86 -24.39 17.60
CA GLY A 88 -9.14 -25.07 17.47
C GLY A 88 -10.33 -24.17 17.09
N LYS A 89 -10.17 -22.84 16.98
CA LYS A 89 -11.23 -21.94 16.53
C LYS A 89 -10.87 -21.27 15.22
N LYS A 90 -11.77 -21.34 14.25
CA LYS A 90 -11.64 -20.63 12.98
C LYS A 90 -12.20 -19.21 13.13
N GLY A 91 -11.32 -18.24 13.28
CA GLY A 91 -11.69 -16.83 13.54
C GLY A 91 -11.95 -16.00 12.27
N CYS A 92 -11.70 -16.56 11.08
CA CYS A 92 -11.97 -15.89 9.81
C CYS A 92 -12.14 -16.92 8.69
N GLU A 93 -13.13 -16.70 7.83
CA GLU A 93 -13.43 -17.58 6.70
C GLU A 93 -12.48 -17.35 5.51
N ASN A 94 -11.90 -16.16 5.41
CA ASN A 94 -11.08 -15.74 4.26
C ASN A 94 -10.01 -16.77 3.87
N LYS A 95 -9.88 -17.04 2.58
CA LYS A 95 -8.90 -17.98 2.04
C LYS A 95 -7.49 -17.39 2.04
N HIS A 96 -6.52 -18.25 1.79
CA HIS A 96 -5.14 -17.81 1.55
C HIS A 96 -5.02 -17.32 0.11
N ILE A 97 -3.98 -16.53 -0.15
CA ILE A 97 -3.63 -16.06 -1.49
C ILE A 97 -2.15 -16.35 -1.75
N ASP A 98 -1.80 -16.68 -2.99
CA ASP A 98 -0.42 -16.88 -3.37
C ASP A 98 0.36 -15.57 -3.43
N ASP A 99 1.64 -15.64 -3.03
CA ASP A 99 2.55 -14.50 -3.09
C ASP A 99 2.62 -13.91 -4.50
N LYS A 100 2.72 -14.77 -5.52
CA LYS A 100 2.78 -14.39 -6.95
C LYS A 100 1.56 -13.57 -7.40
N VAL A 101 0.37 -13.88 -6.88
CA VAL A 101 -0.87 -13.17 -7.27
C VAL A 101 -0.84 -11.73 -6.78
N LEU A 102 -0.26 -11.46 -5.61
CA LEU A 102 -0.11 -10.08 -5.11
C LEU A 102 0.85 -9.26 -5.99
N TYR A 103 1.95 -9.87 -6.44
CA TYR A 103 2.86 -9.21 -7.39
C TYR A 103 2.16 -8.88 -8.71
N GLN A 104 1.44 -9.85 -9.28
CA GLN A 104 0.71 -9.64 -10.53
C GLN A 104 -0.40 -8.61 -10.39
N ALA A 105 -1.12 -8.62 -9.27
CA ALA A 105 -2.18 -7.65 -9.01
C ALA A 105 -1.66 -6.22 -8.99
N PHE A 106 -0.48 -5.98 -8.44
CA PHE A 106 0.15 -4.65 -8.51
C PHE A 106 0.51 -4.28 -9.95
N VAL A 107 1.15 -5.18 -10.70
CA VAL A 107 1.52 -4.94 -12.11
C VAL A 107 0.28 -4.57 -12.93
N ASN A 108 -0.79 -5.36 -12.81
CA ASN A 108 -2.06 -5.11 -13.49
C ASN A 108 -2.66 -3.75 -13.08
N THR A 109 -2.66 -3.44 -11.78
CA THR A 109 -3.17 -2.16 -11.27
C THR A 109 -2.40 -0.98 -11.86
N PHE A 110 -1.06 -1.05 -11.86
CA PHE A 110 -0.24 0.03 -12.39
C PHE A 110 -0.44 0.22 -13.90
N ASN A 111 -0.50 -0.88 -14.66
CA ASN A 111 -0.77 -0.81 -16.09
C ASN A 111 -2.16 -0.25 -16.38
N ALA A 112 -3.19 -0.61 -15.59
CA ALA A 112 -4.53 -0.01 -15.70
C ALA A 112 -4.55 1.50 -15.38
N ILE A 113 -3.72 1.96 -14.43
CA ILE A 113 -3.54 3.40 -14.16
C ILE A 113 -2.93 4.10 -15.39
N LEU A 114 -1.97 3.46 -16.06
CA LEU A 114 -1.35 4.02 -17.27
C LEU A 114 -2.28 4.04 -18.48
N GLU A 115 -3.10 3.01 -18.66
CA GLU A 115 -4.15 2.98 -19.70
C GLU A 115 -5.13 4.15 -19.50
N ASN A 116 -5.45 4.48 -18.25
CA ASN A 116 -6.33 5.58 -17.88
C ASN A 116 -5.55 6.85 -17.47
N LYS A 117 -4.34 7.04 -18.00
CA LYS A 117 -3.43 8.12 -17.58
C LYS A 117 -4.07 9.50 -17.63
N ALA A 118 -4.88 9.81 -18.65
CA ALA A 118 -5.53 11.11 -18.77
C ALA A 118 -6.44 11.43 -17.56
N TYR A 119 -7.25 10.46 -17.14
CA TYR A 119 -8.13 10.60 -15.97
C TYR A 119 -7.33 10.84 -14.69
N PHE A 120 -6.32 10.01 -14.43
CA PHE A 120 -5.49 10.15 -13.22
C PHE A 120 -4.69 11.45 -13.20
N MET A 121 -4.17 11.88 -14.35
CA MET A 121 -3.44 13.15 -14.46
C MET A 121 -4.32 14.35 -14.14
N GLU A 122 -5.55 14.40 -14.64
CA GLU A 122 -6.50 15.48 -14.31
C GLU A 122 -6.87 15.45 -12.81
N LYS A 123 -7.23 14.28 -12.28
CA LYS A 123 -7.52 14.11 -10.85
C LYS A 123 -6.38 14.64 -9.96
N TRP A 124 -5.14 14.30 -10.27
CA TRP A 124 -4.00 14.74 -9.45
C TRP A 124 -3.65 16.21 -9.69
N LYS A 125 -3.88 16.77 -10.88
CA LYS A 125 -3.78 18.23 -11.08
C LYS A 125 -4.77 19.00 -10.21
N GLU A 126 -5.99 18.50 -10.04
CA GLU A 126 -6.95 19.07 -9.08
C GLU A 126 -6.43 18.98 -7.65
N GLY A 127 -5.83 17.85 -7.27
CA GLY A 127 -5.20 17.65 -5.98
C GLY A 127 -4.10 18.67 -5.64
N LEU A 128 -3.44 19.27 -6.65
CA LEU A 128 -2.46 20.35 -6.46
C LEU A 128 -3.07 21.63 -5.87
N LYS A 129 -4.39 21.82 -6.04
CA LYS A 129 -5.14 22.99 -5.54
C LYS A 129 -5.71 22.77 -4.14
N SER A 130 -5.55 21.58 -3.56
CA SER A 130 -6.06 21.26 -2.21
C SER A 130 -5.37 22.11 -1.14
N ASP A 131 -6.08 22.47 -0.07
CA ASP A 131 -5.50 23.12 1.12
C ASP A 131 -4.60 22.17 1.95
N ASN A 132 -4.73 20.86 1.76
CA ASN A 132 -3.95 19.87 2.48
C ASN A 132 -2.56 19.66 1.85
N ALA A 133 -1.50 19.99 2.59
CA ALA A 133 -0.11 19.87 2.15
C ALA A 133 0.28 18.46 1.69
N LEU A 134 -0.22 17.41 2.37
CA LEU A 134 0.06 16.02 1.99
C LEU A 134 -0.60 15.66 0.66
N VAL A 135 -1.84 16.11 0.43
CA VAL A 135 -2.54 15.87 -0.85
C VAL A 135 -1.80 16.52 -1.99
N ARG A 136 -1.36 17.78 -1.83
CA ARG A 136 -0.54 18.48 -2.83
C ARG A 136 0.76 17.73 -3.10
N TYR A 137 1.49 17.34 -2.06
CA TYR A 137 2.76 16.61 -2.19
C TYR A 137 2.59 15.27 -2.91
N LYS A 138 1.59 14.47 -2.52
CA LYS A 138 1.32 13.17 -3.14
C LYS A 138 0.87 13.30 -4.59
N SER A 139 0.04 14.30 -4.88
CA SER A 139 -0.38 14.59 -6.25
C SER A 139 0.80 14.96 -7.16
N LYS A 140 1.72 15.82 -6.68
CA LYS A 140 2.98 16.13 -7.40
C LYS A 140 3.80 14.86 -7.64
N GLN A 141 3.98 14.04 -6.61
CA GLN A 141 4.72 12.77 -6.70
C GLN A 141 4.11 11.84 -7.75
N PHE A 142 2.79 11.69 -7.77
CA PHE A 142 2.10 10.78 -8.68
C PHE A 142 2.17 11.25 -10.13
N ILE A 143 2.01 12.57 -10.36
CA ILE A 143 2.20 13.18 -11.68
C ILE A 143 3.61 12.91 -12.20
N GLU A 144 4.64 13.10 -11.38
CA GLU A 144 6.04 12.88 -11.76
C GLU A 144 6.29 11.42 -12.17
N ILE A 145 5.76 10.47 -11.39
CA ILE A 145 5.85 9.03 -11.68
C ILE A 145 5.20 8.73 -13.04
N LEU A 146 3.95 9.19 -13.26
CA LEU A 146 3.21 8.86 -14.47
C LEU A 146 3.73 9.57 -15.73
N LYS A 147 4.42 10.71 -15.60
CA LYS A 147 4.85 11.54 -16.74
C LYS A 147 5.62 10.73 -17.78
N ASN A 148 6.62 9.97 -17.32
CA ASN A 148 7.50 9.15 -18.16
C ASN A 148 7.32 7.63 -17.94
N ALA A 149 6.29 7.23 -17.18
CA ALA A 149 6.06 5.82 -16.90
C ALA A 149 5.69 5.05 -18.18
N LYS A 150 6.17 3.82 -18.23
CA LYS A 150 5.82 2.80 -19.23
C LYS A 150 5.16 1.62 -18.51
N PRO A 151 4.36 0.81 -19.22
CA PRO A 151 3.87 -0.44 -18.67
C PRO A 151 5.01 -1.29 -18.11
N ILE A 152 4.75 -1.93 -16.98
CA ILE A 152 5.71 -2.81 -16.31
C ILE A 152 5.30 -4.26 -16.49
N GLU A 153 6.29 -5.13 -16.64
CA GLU A 153 6.08 -6.59 -16.69
C GLU A 153 6.39 -7.27 -15.35
N LYS A 154 7.21 -6.62 -14.52
CA LYS A 154 7.67 -7.13 -13.24
C LYS A 154 7.38 -6.13 -12.14
N PHE A 155 7.18 -6.67 -10.94
CA PHE A 155 6.96 -5.86 -9.75
C PHE A 155 8.18 -4.99 -9.43
N ASP A 156 7.92 -3.71 -9.25
CA ASP A 156 8.86 -2.74 -8.72
C ASP A 156 8.41 -2.32 -7.32
N MET A 157 9.30 -2.48 -6.34
CA MET A 157 9.01 -2.25 -4.93
C MET A 157 8.94 -0.77 -4.58
N ASP A 158 9.79 0.05 -5.17
CA ASP A 158 9.82 1.49 -4.90
C ASP A 158 8.59 2.15 -5.52
N LEU A 159 8.20 1.69 -6.72
CA LEU A 159 6.94 2.06 -7.34
C LEU A 159 5.73 1.62 -6.51
N PHE A 160 5.75 0.39 -6.00
CA PHE A 160 4.69 -0.11 -5.13
C PHE A 160 4.55 0.76 -3.87
N PHE A 161 5.63 1.08 -3.16
CA PHE A 161 5.55 1.90 -1.94
C PHE A 161 5.25 3.37 -2.19
N SER A 162 5.59 3.88 -3.37
CA SER A 162 5.29 5.26 -3.73
C SER A 162 3.82 5.45 -4.09
N ILE A 163 3.12 4.43 -4.61
CA ILE A 163 1.73 4.56 -5.07
C ILE A 163 0.72 3.87 -4.13
N VAL A 164 1.02 2.65 -3.67
CA VAL A 164 0.04 1.79 -2.98
C VAL A 164 0.06 2.02 -1.46
N GLU A 165 -1.12 2.18 -0.89
CA GLU A 165 -1.34 2.16 0.55
C GLU A 165 -1.48 0.71 1.06
N LYS A 166 -2.45 -0.03 0.51
CA LYS A 166 -2.85 -1.36 0.97
C LYS A 166 -3.43 -2.22 -0.14
N MET A 167 -3.48 -3.53 0.08
CA MET A 167 -4.17 -4.50 -0.75
C MET A 167 -5.17 -5.26 0.11
N VAL A 168 -6.46 -5.17 -0.19
CA VAL A 168 -7.54 -5.83 0.57
C VAL A 168 -7.98 -7.08 -0.16
N VAL A 169 -7.84 -8.25 0.46
CA VAL A 169 -8.08 -9.55 -0.17
C VAL A 169 -9.41 -10.14 0.31
N PHE A 170 -10.24 -10.60 -0.64
CA PHE A 170 -11.49 -11.30 -0.42
C PHE A 170 -11.45 -12.69 -1.07
N ASP A 171 -11.55 -13.72 -0.24
CA ASP A 171 -11.62 -15.14 -0.63
C ASP A 171 -10.51 -15.66 -1.57
N GLY A 172 -9.41 -14.92 -1.70
CA GLY A 172 -8.36 -15.22 -2.68
C GLY A 172 -8.82 -15.08 -4.14
N LYS A 173 -9.99 -14.47 -4.38
CA LYS A 173 -10.58 -14.26 -5.73
C LYS A 173 -10.60 -12.79 -6.15
N LYS A 174 -10.64 -11.89 -5.17
CA LYS A 174 -10.75 -10.45 -5.41
C LYS A 174 -9.73 -9.72 -4.55
N ILE A 175 -9.02 -8.79 -5.17
CA ILE A 175 -8.12 -7.85 -4.48
C ILE A 175 -8.62 -6.45 -4.78
N ILE A 176 -8.75 -5.62 -3.74
CA ILE A 176 -8.91 -4.18 -3.89
C ILE A 176 -7.58 -3.53 -3.54
N VAL A 177 -6.94 -2.88 -4.51
CA VAL A 177 -5.70 -2.13 -4.30
C VAL A 177 -6.06 -0.69 -3.97
N GLY A 178 -5.78 -0.28 -2.74
CA GLY A 178 -5.96 1.09 -2.27
C GLY A 178 -4.69 1.89 -2.47
N LEU A 179 -4.75 2.97 -3.23
CA LEU A 179 -3.65 3.89 -3.49
C LEU A 179 -3.54 4.95 -2.37
N LEU A 180 -2.39 5.63 -2.27
CA LEU A 180 -2.17 6.66 -1.26
C LEU A 180 -3.00 7.95 -1.49
N ASP A 181 -3.58 8.12 -2.68
CA ASP A 181 -4.52 9.21 -2.98
C ASP A 181 -5.98 8.84 -2.63
N GLY A 182 -6.20 7.66 -2.05
CA GLY A 182 -7.52 7.15 -1.65
C GLY A 182 -8.29 6.43 -2.77
N THR A 183 -7.75 6.32 -3.99
CA THR A 183 -8.38 5.50 -5.03
C THR A 183 -8.37 4.03 -4.64
N GLU A 184 -9.48 3.33 -4.90
CA GLU A 184 -9.56 1.88 -4.78
C GLU A 184 -9.77 1.27 -6.17
N ILE A 185 -8.87 0.37 -6.57
CA ILE A 185 -8.93 -0.34 -7.85
C ILE A 185 -9.17 -1.81 -7.58
N GLU A 186 -10.23 -2.35 -8.19
CA GLU A 186 -10.56 -3.76 -8.09
C GLU A 186 -9.79 -4.58 -9.12
N VAL A 187 -9.18 -5.67 -8.67
CA VAL A 187 -8.48 -6.66 -9.49
C VAL A 187 -9.12 -8.01 -9.24
N GLY A 188 -9.76 -8.56 -10.28
CA GLY A 188 -10.20 -9.95 -10.31
C GLY A 188 -9.00 -10.90 -10.42
N ILE A 189 -9.05 -12.01 -9.71
CA ILE A 189 -8.10 -13.11 -9.84
C ILE A 189 -8.82 -14.22 -10.59
N GLU A 190 -8.31 -14.60 -11.76
CA GLU A 190 -8.73 -15.81 -12.49
C GLU A 190 -8.14 -17.07 -11.88
#